data_AF-A0A960KYU5-F1
#
_entry.id   AF-A0A960KYU5-F1
#
_cell.length_a   1.000
_cell.length_b   1.000
_cell.length_c   1.000
_cell.angle_alpha   90.00
_cell.angle_beta   90.00
_cell.angle_gamma   90.00
#
_symmetry.space_group_name_H-M   'P 1'
#
loop_
_entity.id
_entity.type
_entity.pdbx_description
1 polymer ?
#
loop_
_entity_poly.entity_id
_entity_poly.type
_entity_poly.pdbx_seq_one_letter_code
_entity_poly.pdbx_strand_id
1 'polypeptide(L)'
;MNADFGLQFTPDGPPSELTWSHKLAIALLSLGALLILLLLMNRQDSLFGWLGLGLFVAGATFWFVPQMRTKPGIRNDYLMVSSLSRRGALGWALGLFLTGFYVVLYFWPQYLRGLIVWVDPLKVALSGSSALDGSVQGSQWFLYGFLYTLAVSIMGVRALIRYRHSRYQVIRTASVMFFQLGFAFLIPNILLKLNQPYFEWTNIWPLRYYELWPDSATYLAQTGWVGPVMLFWGIGSFLILTPILTYFFGKRWYCSWVCGCGGLAETLGDPFRQNSSKTERAWR
;
A
#
# COMPACT_ATOMS: atom_id res chain seq x y z
N MET A 1 -12.39 -32.44 -12.39
CA MET A 1 -11.34 -31.65 -11.71
C MET A 1 -11.88 -30.24 -11.55
N ASN A 2 -12.47 -29.93 -10.40
CA ASN A 2 -13.06 -28.63 -10.14
C ASN A 2 -11.91 -27.63 -9.96
N ALA A 3 -11.66 -26.83 -10.99
CA ALA A 3 -10.77 -25.70 -10.90
C ALA A 3 -11.41 -24.70 -9.93
N ASP A 4 -10.96 -24.73 -8.67
CA ASP A 4 -11.39 -23.77 -7.67
C ASP A 4 -11.05 -22.36 -8.18
N PHE A 5 -12.09 -21.62 -8.58
CA PHE A 5 -12.09 -20.18 -8.82
C PHE A 5 -11.95 -19.41 -7.49
N GLY A 6 -11.12 -19.91 -6.58
CA GLY A 6 -10.96 -19.38 -5.24
C GLY A 6 -10.06 -18.14 -5.24
N LEU A 7 -10.62 -17.02 -4.77
CA LEU A 7 -9.88 -15.88 -4.23
C LEU A 7 -9.17 -16.30 -2.93
N GLN A 8 -8.16 -17.17 -3.03
CA GLN A 8 -7.53 -17.74 -1.84
C GLN A 8 -6.17 -17.11 -1.58
N PHE A 9 -6.18 -16.25 -0.56
CA PHE A 9 -4.99 -15.76 0.12
C PHE A 9 -4.67 -16.59 1.39
N THR A 10 -5.38 -17.68 1.65
CA THR A 10 -5.27 -18.46 2.90
C THR A 10 -4.71 -19.85 2.67
N PRO A 11 -3.83 -20.34 3.57
CA PRO A 11 -3.30 -21.69 3.50
C PRO A 11 -4.28 -22.75 4.02
N ASP A 12 -5.35 -22.37 4.71
CA ASP A 12 -6.38 -23.36 5.06
C ASP A 12 -7.18 -23.65 3.78
N GLY A 13 -7.16 -24.91 3.31
CA GLY A 13 -7.64 -25.35 1.99
C GLY A 13 -9.07 -24.94 1.62
N PRO A 14 -9.59 -25.31 0.43
CA PRO A 14 -10.96 -24.96 0.06
C PRO A 14 -11.87 -25.42 1.18
N PRO A 15 -12.57 -24.49 1.87
CA PRO A 15 -13.49 -24.94 2.89
C PRO A 15 -14.53 -25.76 2.13
N SER A 16 -14.68 -27.03 2.50
CA SER A 16 -15.66 -27.93 1.88
C SER A 16 -17.07 -27.32 1.90
N GLU A 17 -17.29 -26.33 2.80
CA GLU A 17 -18.35 -25.33 2.71
C GLU A 17 -17.85 -23.95 3.17
N LEU A 18 -18.08 -22.88 2.39
CA LEU A 18 -17.79 -21.51 2.83
C LEU A 18 -18.53 -21.22 4.15
N THR A 19 -17.77 -20.94 5.20
CA THR A 19 -18.35 -20.51 6.49
C THR A 19 -19.12 -19.19 6.31
N TRP A 20 -20.12 -18.96 7.16
CA TRP A 20 -20.96 -17.75 7.10
C TRP A 20 -20.15 -16.43 7.09
N SER A 21 -19.04 -16.40 7.83
CA SER A 21 -18.10 -15.27 7.84
C SER A 21 -17.47 -14.97 6.47
N HIS A 22 -17.11 -16.00 5.70
CA HIS A 22 -16.52 -15.83 4.37
C HIS A 22 -17.58 -15.40 3.34
N LYS A 23 -18.81 -15.92 3.46
CA LYS A 23 -19.94 -15.49 2.62
C LYS A 23 -20.26 -14.00 2.83
N LEU A 24 -20.32 -13.57 4.09
CA LEU A 24 -20.49 -12.15 4.43
C LEU A 24 -19.33 -11.30 3.92
N ALA A 25 -18.08 -11.73 4.11
CA ALA A 25 -16.91 -11.01 3.62
C ALA A 25 -16.94 -10.82 2.09
N ILE A 26 -17.32 -11.86 1.33
CA ILE A 26 -17.47 -11.77 -0.13
C ILE A 26 -18.60 -10.80 -0.51
N ALA A 27 -19.75 -10.86 0.16
CA ALA A 27 -20.86 -9.96 -0.10
C ALA A 27 -20.50 -8.48 0.16
N LEU A 28 -19.76 -8.21 1.25
CA LEU A 28 -19.28 -6.87 1.57
C LEU A 28 -18.23 -6.39 0.57
N LEU A 29 -17.30 -7.26 0.17
CA LEU A 29 -16.27 -6.96 -0.85
C LEU A 29 -16.89 -6.67 -2.22
N SER A 30 -17.84 -7.51 -2.65
CA SER A 30 -18.48 -7.36 -3.96
C SER A 30 -19.37 -6.13 -4.01
N LEU A 31 -20.14 -5.86 -2.95
CA LEU A 31 -20.98 -4.67 -2.87
C LEU A 31 -20.13 -3.39 -2.75
N GLY A 32 -19.04 -3.42 -1.98
CA GLY A 32 -18.07 -2.32 -1.92
C GLY A 32 -17.40 -2.04 -3.26
N ALA A 33 -16.96 -3.09 -3.96
CA ALA A 33 -16.36 -2.99 -5.29
C ALA A 33 -17.36 -2.48 -6.34
N LEU A 34 -18.61 -2.91 -6.28
CA LEU A 34 -19.69 -2.41 -7.14
C LEU A 34 -19.90 -0.90 -6.93
N LEU A 35 -19.98 -0.45 -5.68
CA LEU A 35 -20.13 0.97 -5.37
C LEU A 35 -18.95 1.81 -5.88
N ILE A 36 -17.71 1.30 -5.76
CA ILE A 36 -16.51 1.95 -6.30
C ILE A 36 -16.54 1.98 -7.84
N LEU A 37 -17.04 0.92 -8.48
CA LEU A 37 -17.20 0.87 -9.94
C LEU A 37 -18.26 1.86 -10.43
N LEU A 38 -19.33 2.08 -9.67
CA LEU A 38 -20.34 3.10 -9.98
C LEU A 38 -19.77 4.53 -9.89
N LEU A 39 -18.79 4.79 -9.01
CA LEU A 39 -18.07 6.09 -8.98
C LEU A 39 -17.26 6.31 -10.26
N LEU A 40 -16.63 5.26 -10.80
CA LEU A 40 -15.91 5.32 -12.07
C LEU A 40 -16.85 5.62 -13.24
N MET A 41 -18.10 5.17 -13.16
CA MET A 41 -19.15 5.41 -14.17
C MET A 41 -19.86 6.77 -14.02
N ASN A 42 -19.21 7.75 -13.37
CA ASN A 42 -19.63 9.16 -13.35
C ASN A 42 -20.74 9.53 -12.34
N ARG A 43 -20.90 8.77 -11.25
CA ARG A 43 -21.72 9.20 -10.10
C ARG A 43 -20.81 9.79 -9.02
N GLN A 44 -20.71 11.12 -8.95
CA GLN A 44 -19.79 11.85 -8.04
C GLN A 44 -20.31 11.98 -6.60
N ASP A 45 -21.23 11.11 -6.20
CA ASP A 45 -21.82 11.14 -4.87
C ASP A 45 -20.82 10.64 -3.82
N SER A 46 -20.27 11.58 -3.04
CA SER A 46 -19.22 11.30 -2.03
C SER A 46 -19.63 10.23 -1.01
N LEU A 47 -20.92 10.17 -0.65
CA LEU A 47 -21.48 9.19 0.29
C LEU A 47 -21.34 7.75 -0.20
N PHE A 48 -21.68 7.47 -1.47
CA PHE A 48 -21.59 6.12 -2.02
C PHE A 48 -20.14 5.64 -2.09
N GLY A 49 -19.19 6.55 -2.33
CA GLY A 49 -17.79 6.17 -2.34
C GLY A 49 -17.22 5.89 -0.95
N TRP A 50 -17.57 6.68 0.07
CA TRP A 50 -17.15 6.39 1.45
C TRP A 50 -17.79 5.11 1.99
N LEU A 51 -19.06 4.86 1.68
CA LEU A 51 -19.72 3.59 1.99
C LEU A 51 -19.08 2.42 1.24
N GLY A 52 -18.81 2.58 -0.06
CA GLY A 52 -18.14 1.58 -0.88
C GLY A 52 -16.77 1.20 -0.34
N LEU A 53 -15.95 2.20 0.01
CA LEU A 53 -14.67 1.99 0.67
C LEU A 53 -14.84 1.31 2.02
N GLY A 54 -15.73 1.80 2.88
CA GLY A 54 -15.96 1.25 4.22
C GLY A 54 -16.35 -0.23 4.16
N LEU A 55 -17.25 -0.59 3.24
CA LEU A 55 -17.66 -1.96 3.01
C LEU A 55 -16.55 -2.83 2.43
N PHE A 56 -15.73 -2.28 1.51
CA PHE A 56 -14.58 -2.98 0.96
C PHE A 56 -13.53 -3.29 2.04
N VAL A 57 -13.18 -2.29 2.85
CA VAL A 57 -12.22 -2.44 3.97
C VAL A 57 -12.76 -3.40 5.02
N ALA A 58 -14.04 -3.28 5.38
CA ALA A 58 -14.70 -4.17 6.33
C ALA A 58 -14.70 -5.62 5.80
N GLY A 59 -15.11 -5.83 4.55
CA GLY A 59 -15.12 -7.14 3.91
C GLY A 59 -13.73 -7.77 3.85
N ALA A 60 -12.70 -6.99 3.48
CA ALA A 60 -11.31 -7.44 3.48
C ALA A 60 -10.84 -7.84 4.88
N THR A 61 -11.17 -7.04 5.91
CA THR A 61 -10.78 -7.32 7.29
C THR A 61 -11.52 -8.54 7.86
N PHE A 62 -12.83 -8.64 7.61
CA PHE A 62 -13.66 -9.79 8.03
C PHE A 62 -13.23 -11.10 7.39
N TRP A 63 -12.68 -11.07 6.18
CA TRP A 63 -12.08 -12.26 5.56
C TRP A 63 -10.94 -12.85 6.40
N PHE A 64 -10.20 -12.01 7.14
CA PHE A 64 -9.07 -12.47 7.97
C PHE A 64 -9.47 -12.84 9.41
N VAL A 65 -10.62 -12.39 9.89
CA VAL A 65 -11.08 -12.62 11.28
C VAL A 65 -11.11 -14.10 11.69
N PRO A 66 -11.62 -15.05 10.86
CA PRO A 66 -11.62 -16.48 11.21
C PRO A 66 -10.22 -17.06 11.48
N GLN A 67 -9.18 -16.50 10.87
CA GLN A 67 -7.79 -16.94 11.08
C GLN A 67 -7.29 -16.69 12.49
N MET A 68 -7.92 -15.78 13.24
CA MET A 68 -7.60 -15.59 14.67
C MET A 68 -7.94 -16.82 15.51
N ARG A 69 -8.85 -17.69 15.05
CA ARG A 69 -9.23 -18.93 15.74
C ARG A 69 -8.33 -20.12 15.40
N THR A 70 -7.49 -20.02 14.35
CA THR A 70 -6.59 -21.09 13.94
C THR A 70 -5.21 -20.96 14.62
N LYS A 71 -4.48 -22.07 14.78
CA LYS A 71 -3.13 -22.03 15.40
C LYS A 71 -2.21 -21.08 14.62
N PRO A 72 -1.50 -20.16 15.29
CA PRO A 72 -0.57 -19.26 14.63
C PRO A 72 0.62 -20.02 14.06
N GLY A 73 1.12 -19.60 12.90
CA GLY A 73 2.28 -20.23 12.27
C GLY A 73 2.40 -19.93 10.79
N ILE A 74 3.57 -20.25 10.24
CA ILE A 74 3.84 -20.18 8.80
C ILE A 74 3.24 -21.43 8.16
N ARG A 75 2.07 -21.29 7.55
CA ARG A 75 1.44 -22.34 6.75
C ARG A 75 1.46 -21.94 5.29
N ASN A 76 1.90 -22.83 4.42
CA ASN A 76 2.05 -22.58 2.99
C ASN A 76 1.19 -23.54 2.17
N ASP A 77 0.11 -24.03 2.76
CA ASP A 77 -0.72 -25.04 2.12
C ASP A 77 -1.50 -24.39 0.96
N TYR A 78 -1.73 -25.17 -0.10
CA TYR A 78 -2.47 -24.80 -1.30
C TYR A 78 -1.98 -23.56 -2.09
N LEU A 79 -0.88 -22.90 -1.69
CA LEU A 79 -0.25 -21.82 -2.46
C LEU A 79 0.04 -22.26 -3.90
N MET A 80 0.54 -23.48 -4.05
CA MET A 80 0.84 -23.97 -5.38
C MET A 80 -0.40 -24.30 -6.19
N VAL A 81 -1.61 -24.47 -5.63
CA VAL A 81 -2.81 -24.87 -6.39
C VAL A 81 -3.77 -23.73 -6.69
N SER A 82 -3.71 -22.62 -5.95
CA SER A 82 -4.68 -21.55 -6.11
C SER A 82 -4.49 -20.80 -7.44
N SER A 83 -5.60 -20.53 -8.13
CA SER A 83 -5.60 -19.79 -9.42
C SER A 83 -4.98 -18.40 -9.29
N LEU A 84 -5.13 -17.77 -8.12
CA LEU A 84 -4.56 -16.45 -7.83
C LEU A 84 -3.03 -16.48 -7.75
N SER A 85 -2.44 -17.48 -7.10
CA SER A 85 -1.00 -17.47 -6.79
C SER A 85 -0.14 -18.41 -7.65
N ARG A 86 -0.73 -19.32 -8.44
CA ARG A 86 -0.03 -20.20 -9.41
C ARG A 86 0.06 -19.61 -10.83
N ARG A 87 0.07 -18.29 -11.00
CA ARG A 87 -0.02 -17.64 -12.34
C ARG A 87 -1.25 -18.11 -13.15
N GLY A 88 -2.36 -18.45 -12.48
CA GLY A 88 -3.62 -18.81 -13.13
C GLY A 88 -4.34 -17.58 -13.69
N ALA A 89 -5.54 -17.78 -14.24
CA ALA A 89 -6.31 -16.70 -14.86
C ALA A 89 -6.57 -15.52 -13.90
N LEU A 90 -6.88 -15.79 -12.62
CA LEU A 90 -7.09 -14.75 -11.62
C LEU A 90 -5.79 -13.99 -11.28
N GLY A 91 -4.65 -14.69 -11.25
CA GLY A 91 -3.34 -14.05 -11.05
C GLY A 91 -2.95 -13.12 -12.20
N TRP A 92 -3.17 -13.54 -13.45
CA TRP A 92 -2.97 -12.69 -14.63
C TRP A 92 -3.95 -11.51 -14.68
N ALA A 93 -5.22 -11.74 -14.36
CA ALA A 93 -6.21 -10.66 -14.28
C ALA A 93 -5.81 -9.62 -13.24
N LEU A 94 -5.38 -10.04 -12.04
CA LEU A 94 -4.88 -9.13 -11.01
C LEU A 94 -3.62 -8.37 -11.47
N GLY A 95 -2.66 -9.08 -12.08
CA GLY A 95 -1.44 -8.47 -12.60
C GLY A 95 -1.72 -7.40 -13.65
N LEU A 96 -2.54 -7.72 -14.65
CA LEU A 96 -2.96 -6.80 -15.71
C LEU A 96 -3.77 -5.63 -15.15
N PHE A 97 -4.62 -5.88 -14.16
CA PHE A 97 -5.39 -4.83 -13.49
C PHE A 97 -4.48 -3.85 -12.75
N LEU A 98 -3.53 -4.34 -11.94
CA LEU A 98 -2.62 -3.46 -11.17
C LEU A 98 -1.69 -2.65 -12.08
N THR A 99 -1.12 -3.28 -13.11
CA THR A 99 -0.27 -2.58 -14.07
C THR A 99 -1.06 -1.61 -14.93
N GLY A 100 -2.22 -2.03 -15.45
CA GLY A 100 -3.12 -1.19 -16.23
C GLY A 100 -3.61 0.01 -15.41
N PHE A 101 -4.03 -0.20 -14.16
CA PHE A 101 -4.42 0.88 -13.26
C PHE A 101 -3.29 1.89 -13.07
N TYR A 102 -2.06 1.44 -12.82
CA TYR A 102 -0.91 2.33 -12.65
C TYR A 102 -0.57 3.10 -13.94
N VAL A 103 -0.61 2.44 -15.10
CA VAL A 103 -0.37 3.08 -16.41
C VAL A 103 -1.42 4.15 -16.69
N VAL A 104 -2.71 3.86 -16.46
CA VAL A 104 -3.79 4.84 -16.63
C VAL A 104 -3.62 6.00 -15.63
N LEU A 105 -3.30 5.71 -14.37
CA LEU A 105 -3.06 6.74 -13.36
C LEU A 105 -1.88 7.67 -13.72
N TYR A 106 -0.83 7.12 -14.34
CA TYR A 106 0.36 7.88 -14.69
C TYR A 106 0.18 8.71 -15.97
N PHE A 107 -0.34 8.10 -17.05
CA PHE A 107 -0.41 8.73 -18.38
C PHE A 107 -1.76 9.38 -18.70
N TRP A 108 -2.87 8.83 -18.17
CA TRP A 108 -4.23 9.29 -18.49
C TRP A 108 -5.13 9.40 -17.25
N PRO A 109 -4.75 10.23 -16.26
CA PRO A 109 -5.48 10.38 -15.01
C PRO A 109 -6.92 10.88 -15.19
N GLN A 110 -7.23 11.50 -16.33
CA GLN A 110 -8.58 11.94 -16.67
C GLN A 110 -9.63 10.83 -16.61
N TYR A 111 -9.24 9.59 -16.93
CA TYR A 111 -10.15 8.44 -16.87
C TYR A 111 -10.45 8.01 -15.42
N LEU A 112 -9.62 8.43 -14.46
CA LEU A 112 -9.80 8.17 -13.03
C LEU A 112 -10.35 9.38 -12.28
N ARG A 113 -10.83 10.41 -12.98
CA ARG A 113 -11.35 11.65 -12.36
C ARG A 113 -12.42 11.38 -11.30
N GLY A 114 -13.30 10.41 -11.51
CA GLY A 114 -14.32 10.04 -10.53
C GLY A 114 -13.74 9.61 -9.18
N LEU A 115 -12.67 8.80 -9.18
CA LEU A 115 -11.98 8.39 -7.96
C LEU A 115 -11.18 9.53 -7.36
N ILE A 116 -10.52 10.33 -8.19
CA ILE A 116 -9.71 11.47 -7.77
C ILE A 116 -10.56 12.51 -7.03
N VAL A 117 -11.73 12.87 -7.59
CA VAL A 117 -12.68 13.80 -6.98
C VAL A 117 -13.31 13.22 -5.72
N TRP A 118 -13.55 11.90 -5.69
CA TRP A 118 -14.11 11.24 -4.51
C TRP A 118 -13.21 11.34 -3.26
N VAL A 119 -11.88 11.21 -3.41
CA VAL A 119 -10.95 11.36 -2.28
C VAL A 119 -10.61 12.84 -2.00
N ASP A 120 -11.06 13.78 -2.83
CA ASP A 120 -10.72 15.21 -2.68
C ASP A 120 -11.13 15.82 -1.33
N PRO A 121 -12.32 15.54 -0.75
CA PRO A 121 -12.65 16.06 0.58
C PRO A 121 -11.65 15.65 1.66
N LEU A 122 -11.10 14.44 1.57
CA LEU A 122 -10.05 13.98 2.49
C LEU A 122 -8.72 14.66 2.18
N LYS A 123 -8.40 14.89 0.91
CA LYS A 123 -7.22 15.66 0.50
C LYS A 123 -7.28 17.07 1.09
N VAL A 124 -8.38 17.80 0.86
CA VAL A 124 -8.59 19.15 1.39
C VAL A 124 -8.49 19.17 2.93
N ALA A 125 -9.04 18.18 3.62
CA ALA A 125 -8.95 18.08 5.08
C ALA A 125 -7.50 17.95 5.58
N LEU A 126 -6.67 17.16 4.88
CA LEU A 126 -5.29 16.85 5.26
C LEU A 126 -4.26 17.85 4.73
N SER A 127 -4.36 18.25 3.47
CA SER A 127 -3.38 19.10 2.76
C SER A 127 -3.83 20.53 2.52
N GLY A 128 -5.09 20.88 2.80
CA GLY A 128 -5.61 22.23 2.58
C GLY A 128 -5.75 22.65 1.11
N SER A 129 -5.43 21.76 0.17
CA SER A 129 -5.41 22.02 -1.28
C SER A 129 -6.35 21.08 -2.02
N SER A 130 -7.22 21.63 -2.88
CA SER A 130 -8.15 20.84 -3.68
C SER A 130 -7.46 20.20 -4.88
N ALA A 131 -7.97 19.05 -5.28
CA ALA A 131 -7.68 18.36 -6.53
C ALA A 131 -8.07 19.16 -7.78
N LEU A 132 -8.96 20.15 -7.64
CA LEU A 132 -9.53 20.93 -8.74
C LEU A 132 -8.75 22.23 -9.04
N ASP A 133 -7.78 22.58 -8.20
CA ASP A 133 -7.10 23.89 -8.25
C ASP A 133 -5.97 23.98 -9.29
N GLY A 134 -5.81 22.96 -10.15
CA GLY A 134 -4.82 22.94 -11.24
C GLY A 134 -3.34 23.02 -10.82
N SER A 135 -3.04 23.11 -9.52
CA SER A 135 -1.68 23.17 -9.00
C SER A 135 -0.96 21.82 -9.09
N VAL A 136 0.33 21.92 -9.42
CA VAL A 136 1.19 20.95 -10.13
C VAL A 136 1.54 19.66 -9.33
N GLN A 137 0.85 19.35 -8.24
CA GLN A 137 1.00 18.08 -7.50
C GLN A 137 -0.31 17.30 -7.53
N GLY A 138 -0.49 16.61 -8.66
CA GLY A 138 -1.73 15.98 -9.11
C GLY A 138 -2.40 15.14 -8.03
N SER A 139 -3.69 15.40 -7.85
CA SER A 139 -4.62 14.65 -7.02
C SER A 139 -4.61 13.12 -7.24
N GLN A 140 -4.10 12.67 -8.38
CA GLN A 140 -3.78 11.26 -8.66
C GLN A 140 -2.75 10.65 -7.70
N TRP A 141 -1.73 11.41 -7.28
CA TRP A 141 -0.68 10.93 -6.38
C TRP A 141 -1.17 10.83 -4.95
N PHE A 142 -2.09 11.71 -4.56
CA PHE A 142 -2.82 11.58 -3.30
C PHE A 142 -3.69 10.32 -3.30
N LEU A 143 -4.45 10.08 -4.38
CA LEU A 143 -5.22 8.84 -4.56
C LEU A 143 -4.31 7.60 -4.47
N TYR A 144 -3.17 7.62 -5.17
CA TYR A 144 -2.18 6.54 -5.12
C TYR A 144 -1.67 6.32 -3.70
N GLY A 145 -1.19 7.37 -3.02
CA GLY A 145 -0.69 7.28 -1.64
C GLY A 145 -1.76 6.81 -0.64
N PHE A 146 -3.01 7.23 -0.84
CA PHE A 146 -4.15 6.78 -0.03
C PHE A 146 -4.44 5.29 -0.22
N LEU A 147 -4.61 4.84 -1.47
CA LEU A 147 -4.85 3.42 -1.79
C LEU A 147 -3.68 2.54 -1.33
N TYR A 148 -2.46 3.06 -1.46
CA TYR A 148 -1.26 2.39 -1.03
C TYR A 148 -1.20 2.22 0.49
N THR A 149 -1.48 3.29 1.23
CA THR A 149 -1.53 3.26 2.71
C THR A 149 -2.65 2.34 3.20
N LEU A 150 -3.79 2.33 2.51
CA LEU A 150 -4.89 1.40 2.78
C LEU A 150 -4.46 -0.05 2.56
N ALA A 151 -3.81 -0.34 1.43
CA ALA A 151 -3.33 -1.69 1.12
C ALA A 151 -2.31 -2.18 2.15
N VAL A 152 -1.32 -1.36 2.51
CA VAL A 152 -0.34 -1.67 3.56
C VAL A 152 -1.03 -1.89 4.91
N SER A 153 -2.07 -1.11 5.23
CA SER A 153 -2.79 -1.25 6.50
C SER A 153 -3.61 -2.54 6.58
N ILE A 154 -4.43 -2.83 5.56
CA ILE A 154 -5.27 -4.04 5.51
C ILE A 154 -4.39 -5.30 5.51
N MET A 155 -3.35 -5.31 4.67
CA MET A 155 -2.44 -6.44 4.53
C MET A 155 -1.51 -6.58 5.73
N GLY A 156 -1.16 -5.47 6.37
CA GLY A 156 -0.50 -5.43 7.66
C GLY A 156 -1.31 -6.10 8.76
N VAL A 157 -2.61 -5.78 8.89
CA VAL A 157 -3.52 -6.46 9.84
C VAL A 157 -3.55 -7.97 9.61
N ARG A 158 -3.67 -8.42 8.35
CA ARG A 158 -3.59 -9.85 8.01
C ARG A 158 -2.27 -10.47 8.47
N ALA A 159 -1.14 -9.81 8.20
CA ALA A 159 0.17 -10.30 8.58
C ALA A 159 0.34 -10.35 10.11
N LEU A 160 -0.19 -9.38 10.85
CA LEU A 160 -0.21 -9.39 12.32
C LEU A 160 -0.99 -10.59 12.87
N ILE A 161 -2.16 -10.89 12.29
CA ILE A 161 -2.97 -12.07 12.68
C ILE A 161 -2.19 -13.37 12.40
N ARG A 162 -1.60 -13.50 11.21
CA ARG A 162 -0.89 -14.72 10.78
C ARG A 162 0.39 -14.98 11.56
N TYR A 163 1.19 -13.92 11.77
CA TYR A 163 2.52 -14.01 12.39
C TYR A 163 2.53 -13.70 13.89
N ARG A 164 1.37 -13.70 14.56
CA ARG A 164 1.21 -13.41 16.01
C ARG A 164 2.07 -14.24 16.96
N HIS A 165 2.61 -15.37 16.51
CA HIS A 165 3.52 -16.21 17.30
C HIS A 165 4.92 -15.58 17.47
N SER A 166 5.34 -14.71 16.55
CA SER A 166 6.69 -14.14 16.53
C SER A 166 6.65 -12.64 16.83
N ARG A 167 7.21 -12.24 17.98
CA ARG A 167 7.35 -10.82 18.35
C ARG A 167 8.10 -10.02 17.29
N TYR A 168 9.13 -10.62 16.68
CA TYR A 168 9.89 -10.00 15.61
C TYR A 168 9.01 -9.60 14.43
N GLN A 169 8.16 -10.52 13.95
CA GLN A 169 7.27 -10.25 12.82
C GLN A 169 6.21 -9.20 13.15
N VAL A 170 5.65 -9.26 14.35
CA VAL A 170 4.66 -8.29 14.83
C VAL A 170 5.24 -6.88 14.86
N ILE A 171 6.43 -6.70 15.46
CA ILE A 171 7.08 -5.38 15.55
C ILE A 171 7.47 -4.89 14.14
N ARG A 172 7.97 -5.78 13.29
CA ARG A 172 8.34 -5.45 11.91
C ARG A 172 7.15 -4.92 11.11
N THR A 173 6.03 -5.64 11.12
CA THR A 173 4.81 -5.22 10.42
C THR A 173 4.23 -3.94 11.01
N ALA A 174 4.21 -3.80 12.34
CA ALA A 174 3.75 -2.58 13.00
C ALA A 174 4.61 -1.36 12.64
N SER A 175 5.94 -1.53 12.57
CA SER A 175 6.88 -0.48 12.15
C SER A 175 6.56 0.01 10.74
N VAL A 176 6.43 -0.89 9.77
CA VAL A 176 6.17 -0.47 8.38
C VAL A 176 4.80 0.20 8.24
N MET A 177 3.77 -0.29 8.94
CA MET A 177 2.47 0.38 8.97
C MET A 177 2.57 1.80 9.56
N PHE A 178 3.33 1.97 10.64
CA PHE A 178 3.55 3.26 11.28
C PHE A 178 4.30 4.24 10.37
N PHE A 179 5.39 3.82 9.72
CA PHE A 179 6.13 4.68 8.80
C PHE A 179 5.31 5.02 7.55
N GLN A 180 4.56 4.06 7.00
CA GLN A 180 3.70 4.30 5.85
C GLN A 180 2.59 5.31 6.17
N LEU A 181 1.88 5.13 7.29
CA LEU A 181 0.77 6.00 7.67
C LEU A 181 1.27 7.36 8.17
N GLY A 182 2.28 7.38 9.04
CA GLY A 182 2.81 8.60 9.64
C GLY A 182 3.72 9.38 8.70
N PHE A 183 4.90 8.82 8.42
CA PHE A 183 5.98 9.54 7.73
C PHE A 183 5.83 9.63 6.22
N ALA A 184 5.20 8.63 5.58
CA ALA A 184 5.01 8.62 4.14
C ALA A 184 3.68 9.26 3.69
N PHE A 185 2.62 9.19 4.52
CA PHE A 185 1.30 9.68 4.15
C PHE A 185 0.85 10.91 4.95
N LEU A 186 0.74 10.85 6.28
CA LEU A 186 0.17 11.96 7.07
C LEU A 186 1.09 13.19 7.11
N ILE A 187 2.35 13.03 7.51
CA ILE A 187 3.27 14.16 7.69
C ILE A 187 3.44 14.97 6.39
N PRO A 188 3.70 14.35 5.21
CA PRO A 188 3.87 15.11 3.97
C PRO A 188 2.59 15.87 3.56
N ASN A 189 1.42 15.28 3.79
CA ASN A 189 0.15 15.96 3.49
C ASN A 189 -0.14 17.08 4.49
N ILE A 190 0.15 16.90 5.78
CA ILE A 190 0.00 17.97 6.78
C ILE A 190 0.95 19.14 6.49
N LEU A 191 2.17 18.87 6.02
CA LEU A 191 3.13 19.91 5.61
C LEU A 191 2.54 20.81 4.52
N LEU A 192 1.87 20.22 3.51
CA LEU A 192 1.18 20.99 2.48
C LEU A 192 0.12 21.94 3.06
N LYS A 193 -0.63 21.50 4.08
CA LYS A 193 -1.63 22.34 4.77
C LYS A 193 -1.01 23.54 5.49
N LEU A 194 0.25 23.40 5.92
CA LEU A 194 1.02 24.47 6.56
C LEU A 194 1.75 25.35 5.54
N ASN A 195 1.41 25.24 4.24
CA ASN A 195 2.11 25.91 3.13
C ASN A 195 3.63 25.61 3.12
N GLN A 196 4.03 24.41 3.57
CA GLN A 196 5.40 23.91 3.53
C GLN A 196 5.58 22.95 2.36
N PRO A 197 6.81 22.77 1.86
CA PRO A 197 7.08 21.90 0.72
C PRO A 197 6.78 20.44 1.07
N TYR A 198 6.24 19.71 0.09
CA TYR A 198 6.03 18.27 0.23
C TYR A 198 7.38 17.56 0.35
N PHE A 199 7.57 16.82 1.43
CA PHE A 199 8.77 16.04 1.66
C PHE A 199 8.42 14.74 2.35
N GLU A 200 8.84 13.62 1.77
CA GLU A 200 8.55 12.29 2.30
C GLU A 200 9.75 11.77 3.08
N TRP A 201 9.62 11.78 4.40
CA TRP A 201 10.72 11.51 5.33
C TRP A 201 11.25 10.08 5.28
N THR A 202 10.45 9.15 4.76
CA THR A 202 10.89 7.77 4.52
C THR A 202 11.80 7.64 3.32
N ASN A 203 11.85 8.61 2.42
CA ASN A 203 12.69 8.52 1.24
C ASN A 203 14.11 9.00 1.54
N ILE A 204 15.03 8.07 1.32
CA ILE A 204 16.44 8.24 1.67
C ILE A 204 17.21 8.43 0.36
N TRP A 205 18.11 9.40 0.34
CA TRP A 205 19.07 9.57 -0.75
C TRP A 205 20.07 8.39 -0.77
N PRO A 206 20.46 7.79 -1.91
CA PRO A 206 20.23 8.22 -3.30
C PRO A 206 18.96 7.66 -3.96
N LEU A 207 18.09 6.92 -3.25
CA LEU A 207 16.88 6.34 -3.85
C LEU A 207 15.94 7.43 -4.41
N ARG A 208 15.83 8.56 -3.71
CA ARG A 208 15.16 9.79 -4.18
C ARG A 208 16.18 10.91 -4.44
N TYR A 209 17.07 10.68 -5.39
CA TYR A 209 18.16 11.60 -5.71
C TYR A 209 17.74 13.02 -6.10
N TYR A 210 16.55 13.19 -6.70
CA TYR A 210 16.08 14.49 -7.20
C TYR A 210 15.78 15.52 -6.10
N GLU A 211 15.55 15.09 -4.85
CA GLU A 211 15.30 16.01 -3.73
C GLU A 211 16.53 16.85 -3.37
N LEU A 212 17.73 16.33 -3.66
CA LEU A 212 19.01 17.03 -3.44
C LEU A 212 19.61 17.59 -4.73
N TRP A 213 18.85 17.63 -5.83
CA TRP A 213 19.29 18.30 -7.06
C TRP A 213 19.41 19.81 -6.81
N PRO A 214 20.40 20.52 -7.38
CA PRO A 214 20.57 21.97 -7.24
C PRO A 214 19.29 22.81 -7.16
N ASP A 215 18.32 22.59 -8.05
CA ASP A 215 17.07 23.37 -8.07
C ASP A 215 16.18 23.09 -6.84
N SER A 216 16.03 21.82 -6.47
CA SER A 216 15.25 21.41 -5.29
C SER A 216 15.97 21.78 -3.99
N ALA A 217 17.30 21.67 -3.99
CA ALA A 217 18.13 21.99 -2.84
C ALA A 217 18.15 23.50 -2.56
N THR A 218 18.26 24.33 -3.58
CA THR A 218 18.17 25.78 -3.43
C THR A 218 16.77 26.22 -3.00
N TYR A 219 15.72 25.62 -3.58
CA TYR A 219 14.34 25.86 -3.17
C TYR A 219 14.11 25.53 -1.69
N LEU A 220 14.52 24.34 -1.24
CA LEU A 220 14.39 23.95 0.17
C LEU A 220 15.25 24.84 1.08
N ALA A 221 16.46 25.22 0.68
CA ALA A 221 17.32 26.10 1.48
C ALA A 221 16.72 27.50 1.69
N GLN A 222 15.94 27.98 0.73
CA GLN A 222 15.25 29.28 0.78
C GLN A 222 13.88 29.21 1.46
N THR A 223 13.36 28.01 1.71
CA THR A 223 12.01 27.81 2.27
C THR A 223 12.04 27.73 3.80
N GLY A 224 12.03 28.92 4.43
CA GLY A 224 11.90 29.07 5.88
C GLY A 224 12.92 28.25 6.69
N TRP A 225 12.56 27.89 7.92
CA TRP A 225 13.40 27.02 8.76
C TRP A 225 13.22 25.52 8.47
N VAL A 226 12.08 25.14 7.90
CA VAL A 226 11.70 23.74 7.66
C VAL A 226 12.47 23.14 6.48
N GLY A 227 12.66 23.90 5.40
CA GLY A 227 13.36 23.42 4.22
C GLY A 227 14.82 23.02 4.46
N PRO A 228 15.63 23.81 5.21
CA PRO A 228 16.96 23.39 5.64
C PRO A 228 16.97 22.12 6.50
N VAL A 229 15.95 21.90 7.35
CA VAL A 229 15.81 20.65 8.13
C VAL A 229 15.55 19.47 7.22
N MET A 230 14.73 19.62 6.17
CA MET A 230 14.49 18.57 5.18
C MET A 230 15.75 18.22 4.39
N LEU A 231 16.56 19.23 4.01
CA LEU A 231 17.85 18.99 3.37
C LEU A 231 18.82 18.25 4.28
N PHE A 232 18.92 18.70 5.54
CA PHE A 232 19.73 18.02 6.54
C PHE A 232 19.27 16.58 6.76
N TRP A 233 17.96 16.33 6.77
CA TRP A 233 17.43 14.97 6.84
C TRP A 233 17.77 14.14 5.59
N GLY A 234 17.64 14.71 4.38
CA GLY A 234 17.98 14.02 3.14
C GLY A 234 19.45 13.55 3.11
N ILE A 235 20.38 14.41 3.52
CA ILE A 235 21.82 14.10 3.58
C ILE A 235 22.14 13.22 4.80
N GLY A 236 21.63 13.58 5.97
CA GLY A 236 21.90 12.90 7.24
C GLY A 236 21.30 11.49 7.30
N SER A 237 20.16 11.26 6.65
CA SER A 237 19.57 9.92 6.55
C SER A 237 20.47 8.95 5.77
N PHE A 238 21.21 9.43 4.78
CA PHE A 238 22.20 8.64 4.07
C PHE A 238 23.51 8.50 4.84
N LEU A 239 24.11 9.61 5.28
CA LEU A 239 25.46 9.60 5.86
C LEU A 239 25.52 9.06 7.30
N ILE A 240 24.44 9.22 8.06
CA ILE A 240 24.40 8.90 9.50
C ILE A 240 23.42 7.76 9.76
N LEU A 241 22.14 7.97 9.44
CA LEU A 241 21.08 7.01 9.79
C LEU A 241 21.28 5.66 9.09
N THR A 242 21.62 5.66 7.80
CA THR A 242 21.76 4.43 7.01
C THR A 242 22.92 3.56 7.53
N PRO A 243 24.15 4.06 7.76
CA PRO A 243 25.22 3.27 8.36
C PRO A 243 24.87 2.73 9.74
N ILE A 244 24.28 3.55 10.61
CA ILE A 244 23.89 3.15 11.98
C ILE A 244 22.86 2.02 11.93
N LEU A 245 21.77 2.20 11.17
CA LEU A 245 20.73 1.17 11.07
C LEU A 245 21.20 -0.09 10.33
N THR A 246 22.11 0.06 9.37
CA THR A 246 22.73 -1.09 8.69
C THR A 246 23.63 -1.88 9.64
N TYR A 247 24.33 -1.22 10.56
CA TYR A 247 25.15 -1.88 11.58
C TYR A 247 24.29 -2.72 12.54
N PHE A 248 23.17 -2.19 13.02
CA PHE A 248 22.33 -2.89 14.00
C PHE A 248 21.31 -3.88 13.39
N PHE A 249 20.68 -3.52 12.28
CA PHE A 249 19.57 -4.28 11.68
C PHE A 249 19.93 -4.95 10.35
N GLY A 250 21.17 -4.78 9.88
CA GLY A 250 21.67 -5.36 8.65
C GLY A 250 21.21 -4.64 7.38
N LYS A 251 21.64 -5.16 6.23
CA LYS A 251 21.46 -4.53 4.90
C LYS A 251 20.01 -4.36 4.44
N ARG A 252 19.05 -5.04 5.07
CA ARG A 252 17.62 -5.03 4.68
C ARG A 252 16.76 -4.16 5.60
N TRP A 253 17.37 -3.35 6.46
CA TRP A 253 16.65 -2.58 7.45
C TRP A 253 15.57 -1.68 6.81
N TYR A 254 15.91 -0.99 5.71
CA TYR A 254 15.00 -0.08 5.03
C TYR A 254 13.76 -0.80 4.51
N CYS A 255 13.94 -1.84 3.70
CA CYS A 255 12.86 -2.63 3.14
C CYS A 255 12.07 -3.44 4.19
N SER A 256 12.67 -3.73 5.35
CA SER A 256 12.01 -4.55 6.36
C SER A 256 11.21 -3.72 7.37
N TRP A 257 11.62 -2.48 7.66
CA TRP A 257 11.12 -1.71 8.80
C TRP A 257 10.50 -0.36 8.45
N VAL A 258 10.89 0.25 7.33
CA VAL A 258 10.53 1.65 7.01
C VAL A 258 9.79 1.75 5.68
N CYS A 259 10.28 1.10 4.64
CA CYS A 259 9.77 1.26 3.29
C CYS A 259 8.41 0.57 3.12
N GLY A 260 7.41 1.33 2.67
CA GLY A 260 6.09 0.81 2.31
C GLY A 260 6.12 -0.32 1.27
N CYS A 261 7.03 -0.23 0.29
CA CYS A 261 7.17 -1.24 -0.77
C CYS A 261 7.59 -2.59 -0.19
N GLY A 262 8.51 -2.55 0.76
CA GLY A 262 8.89 -3.74 1.50
C GLY A 262 7.76 -4.27 2.38
N GLY A 263 6.98 -3.38 3.02
CA GLY A 263 5.76 -3.76 3.75
C GLY A 263 4.77 -4.53 2.90
N LEU A 264 4.45 -4.02 1.71
CA LEU A 264 3.53 -4.69 0.79
C LEU A 264 4.11 -6.01 0.27
N ALA A 265 5.42 -6.06 -0.01
CA ALA A 265 6.09 -7.28 -0.45
C ALA A 265 6.12 -8.39 0.63
N GLU A 266 6.32 -8.03 1.90
CA GLU A 266 6.34 -8.97 3.03
C GLU A 266 4.94 -9.39 3.50
N THR A 267 3.89 -8.66 3.11
CA THR A 267 2.50 -8.94 3.52
C THR A 267 1.65 -9.50 2.38
N LEU A 268 1.40 -8.70 1.34
CA LEU A 268 0.64 -9.09 0.16
C LEU A 268 1.44 -9.95 -0.81
N GLY A 269 2.74 -9.67 -0.94
CA GLY A 269 3.63 -10.38 -1.86
C GLY A 269 4.07 -11.77 -1.39
N ASP A 270 3.96 -12.07 -0.09
CA ASP A 270 4.41 -13.33 0.50
C ASP A 270 3.85 -14.59 -0.20
N PRO A 271 2.54 -14.68 -0.51
CA PRO A 271 1.94 -15.80 -1.24
C PRO A 271 2.36 -15.94 -2.70
N PHE A 272 3.16 -15.02 -3.26
CA PHE A 272 3.62 -15.07 -4.66
C PHE A 272 5.11 -15.41 -4.79
N ARG A 273 5.83 -15.55 -3.67
CA ARG A 273 7.30 -15.77 -3.65
C ARG A 273 7.73 -17.01 -4.41
N GLN A 274 6.89 -18.04 -4.45
CA GLN A 274 7.13 -19.26 -5.20
C GLN A 274 7.22 -19.05 -6.72
N ASN A 275 6.65 -17.96 -7.24
CA ASN A 275 6.71 -17.64 -8.66
C ASN A 275 8.04 -17.00 -9.08
N SER A 276 8.92 -16.68 -8.13
CA SER A 276 10.26 -16.15 -8.43
C SER A 276 11.11 -17.23 -9.09
N SER A 277 11.69 -16.93 -10.26
CA SER A 277 12.63 -17.83 -10.92
C SER A 277 13.84 -18.09 -10.02
N LYS A 278 14.21 -19.36 -9.86
CA LYS A 278 15.41 -19.79 -9.14
C LYS A 278 16.53 -20.27 -10.07
N THR A 279 16.38 -20.06 -11.37
CA THR A 279 17.39 -20.42 -12.35
C THR A 279 18.63 -19.54 -12.19
N GLU A 280 19.82 -20.08 -12.47
CA GLU A 280 21.06 -19.28 -12.45
C GLU A 280 20.98 -18.07 -13.38
N ARG A 281 20.25 -18.18 -14.50
CA ARG A 281 20.03 -17.06 -15.43
C ARG A 281 19.30 -15.87 -14.81
N ALA A 282 18.44 -16.09 -13.82
CA ALA A 282 17.78 -14.99 -13.11
C ALA A 282 18.67 -14.40 -12.01
N TRP A 283 19.75 -15.09 -11.65
CA TRP A 283 20.69 -14.71 -10.60
C TRP A 283 21.92 -13.97 -11.15
N ARG A 284 22.35 -14.32 -12.37
CA ARG A 284 23.39 -13.65 -13.14
C ARG A 284 22.83 -12.39 -13.80
#